data_AF-A0A2W5DM59-F1
#
_entry.id   AF-A0A2W5DM59-F1
#
_cell.length_a   1.000
_cell.length_b   1.000
_cell.length_c   1.000
_cell.angle_alpha   90.00
_cell.angle_beta   90.00
_cell.angle_gamma   90.00
#
_symmetry.space_group_name_H-M   'P 1'
#
loop_
_entity.id
_entity.type
_entity.pdbx_description
1 polymer ?
#
loop_
_entity_poly.entity_id
_entity_poly.type
_entity_poly.pdbx_seq_one_letter_code
_entity_poly.pdbx_strand_id
1 'polypeptide(L)'
;MMNKRPCVILVADSNMAATFRGYFKRERWHLSLGCAPFEINTDVGADLLVDEGGNDPGVYTKGHELLRPYQSSHHRALVVLDCEWEGSPGKDAIVADITAKLVASGWAVDAVKVIGIEPELENWLWQDKPQVAEVLRYKGDKSLRQHLAESGWWPADAAKPPRPKEAAEWVLKQTRQPRSSAIYQKLAEHISIRGCTDSAFSELHATLLQWFPQEAVA
;
A
#
# COMPACT_ATOMS: atom_id res chain seq x y z
N MET A 1 13.62 -30.09 -3.51
CA MET A 1 13.62 -28.62 -3.58
C MET A 1 12.31 -28.16 -2.97
N MET A 2 12.32 -27.42 -1.86
CA MET A 2 11.11 -26.75 -1.40
C MET A 2 10.69 -25.76 -2.48
N ASN A 3 9.45 -25.85 -2.95
CA ASN A 3 8.91 -24.86 -3.88
C ASN A 3 8.86 -23.53 -3.12
N LYS A 4 9.58 -22.53 -3.61
CA LYS A 4 9.52 -21.19 -3.03
C LYS A 4 8.14 -20.60 -3.31
N ARG A 5 7.63 -19.81 -2.36
CA ARG A 5 6.40 -19.03 -2.51
C ARG A 5 6.63 -17.84 -3.44
N PRO A 6 5.60 -17.32 -4.13
CA PRO A 6 5.77 -16.30 -5.16
C PRO A 6 6.39 -14.97 -4.66
N CYS A 7 5.88 -14.42 -3.56
CA CYS A 7 6.29 -13.10 -3.07
C CYS A 7 6.09 -12.99 -1.56
N VAL A 8 7.05 -12.38 -0.87
CA VAL A 8 6.87 -11.83 0.47
C VAL A 8 6.75 -10.31 0.39
N ILE A 9 5.88 -9.72 1.20
CA ILE A 9 5.63 -8.28 1.28
C ILE A 9 5.96 -7.82 2.70
N LEU A 10 6.86 -6.85 2.83
CA LEU A 10 7.13 -6.14 4.08
C LEU A 10 6.49 -4.75 4.02
N VAL A 11 5.68 -4.42 5.02
CA VAL A 11 5.07 -3.10 5.17
C VAL A 11 5.41 -2.48 6.52
N ALA A 12 5.35 -1.16 6.59
CA ALA A 12 5.74 -0.40 7.78
C ALA A 12 4.76 -0.56 8.95
N ASP A 13 3.44 -0.53 8.70
CA ASP A 13 2.45 -0.52 9.77
C ASP A 13 1.24 -1.44 9.51
N SER A 14 0.38 -1.52 10.52
CA SER A 14 -0.85 -2.33 10.46
C SER A 14 -1.92 -1.77 9.50
N ASN A 15 -1.90 -0.48 9.17
CA ASN A 15 -2.85 0.14 8.24
C ASN A 15 -2.49 -0.20 6.78
N MET A 16 -1.20 -0.18 6.45
CA MET A 16 -0.66 -0.69 5.20
C MET A 16 -0.97 -2.17 5.06
N ALA A 17 -0.68 -2.96 6.10
CA ALA A 17 -0.94 -4.39 6.09
C ALA A 17 -2.43 -4.68 5.82
N ALA A 18 -3.31 -3.93 6.48
CA ALA A 18 -4.74 -4.02 6.25
C ALA A 18 -5.14 -3.60 4.83
N THR A 19 -4.51 -2.59 4.25
CA THR A 19 -4.72 -2.19 2.84
C THR A 19 -4.36 -3.32 1.88
N PHE A 20 -3.16 -3.90 1.99
CA PHE A 20 -2.75 -5.03 1.16
C PHE A 20 -3.66 -6.25 1.33
N ARG A 21 -4.03 -6.56 2.58
CA ARG A 21 -4.99 -7.63 2.88
C ARG A 21 -6.35 -7.38 2.22
N GLY A 22 -6.90 -6.18 2.35
CA GLY A 22 -8.19 -5.83 1.75
C GLY A 22 -8.15 -5.94 0.23
N TYR A 23 -7.04 -5.54 -0.37
CA TYR A 23 -6.86 -5.64 -1.81
C TYR A 23 -6.80 -7.10 -2.30
N PHE A 24 -5.93 -7.92 -1.73
CA PHE A 24 -5.73 -9.32 -2.15
C PHE A 24 -6.85 -10.27 -1.73
N LYS A 25 -7.69 -9.91 -0.75
CA LYS A 25 -8.90 -10.67 -0.40
C LYS A 25 -9.99 -10.63 -1.46
N ARG A 26 -9.94 -9.66 -2.38
CA ARG A 26 -10.96 -9.53 -3.43
C ARG A 26 -10.90 -10.72 -4.37
N GLU A 27 -12.07 -11.24 -4.73
CA GLU A 27 -12.15 -12.19 -5.84
C GLU A 27 -11.57 -11.54 -7.10
N ARG A 28 -10.75 -12.31 -7.82
CA ARG A 28 -10.17 -11.89 -9.10
C ARG A 28 -9.38 -10.57 -9.01
N TRP A 29 -8.74 -10.29 -7.87
CA TRP A 29 -7.84 -9.13 -7.70
C TRP A 29 -6.82 -9.00 -8.85
N HIS A 30 -6.32 -10.13 -9.37
CA HIS A 30 -5.36 -10.19 -10.47
C HIS A 30 -5.90 -9.59 -11.77
N LEU A 31 -7.22 -9.65 -12.03
CA LEU A 31 -7.84 -8.99 -13.17
C LEU A 31 -7.84 -7.47 -13.03
N SER A 32 -7.94 -6.98 -11.79
CA SER A 32 -7.76 -5.55 -11.55
C SER A 32 -6.31 -5.21 -11.90
N LEU A 33 -5.32 -5.89 -11.31
CA LEU A 33 -3.89 -5.65 -11.56
C LEU A 33 -3.40 -6.01 -12.98
N GLY A 34 -4.27 -6.60 -13.82
CA GLY A 34 -3.88 -7.07 -15.15
C GLY A 34 -2.77 -8.13 -15.15
N CYS A 35 -2.52 -8.79 -14.01
CA CYS A 35 -1.44 -9.77 -13.85
C CYS A 35 -1.99 -11.21 -13.81
N ALA A 36 -1.12 -12.20 -13.88
CA ALA A 36 -1.50 -13.58 -13.58
C ALA A 36 -1.82 -13.74 -12.07
N PRO A 37 -2.76 -14.63 -11.70
CA PRO A 37 -2.96 -14.98 -10.30
C PRO A 37 -1.71 -15.68 -9.75
N PHE A 38 -1.33 -15.34 -8.52
CA PHE A 38 -0.29 -16.05 -7.77
C PHE A 38 -0.75 -16.32 -6.35
N GLU A 39 -0.15 -17.33 -5.72
CA GLU A 39 -0.44 -17.68 -4.33
C GLU A 39 0.14 -16.63 -3.38
N ILE A 40 -0.70 -16.08 -2.50
CA ILE A 40 -0.29 -15.15 -1.45
C ILE A 40 -1.17 -15.33 -0.21
N ASN A 41 -0.53 -15.48 0.95
CA ASN A 41 -1.16 -15.54 2.26
C ASN A 41 -0.96 -14.21 3.00
N THR A 42 -2.01 -13.41 3.08
CA THR A 42 -2.01 -12.07 3.70
C THR A 42 -2.25 -12.06 5.22
N ASP A 43 -2.22 -13.22 5.87
CA ASP A 43 -2.16 -13.29 7.33
C ASP A 43 -0.82 -12.72 7.81
N VAL A 44 -0.84 -11.93 8.89
CA VAL A 44 0.39 -11.29 9.40
C VAL A 44 1.40 -12.37 9.80
N GLY A 45 2.62 -12.26 9.29
CA GLY A 45 3.70 -13.20 9.57
C GLY A 45 3.79 -14.38 8.59
N ALA A 46 2.83 -14.53 7.67
CA ALA A 46 2.93 -15.44 6.54
C ALA A 46 3.69 -14.77 5.38
N ASP A 47 3.01 -14.36 4.31
CA ASP A 47 3.63 -13.66 3.18
C ASP A 47 3.55 -12.13 3.33
N LEU A 48 2.79 -11.65 4.31
CA LEU A 48 2.68 -10.23 4.65
C LEU A 48 3.28 -9.99 6.04
N LEU A 49 4.40 -9.28 6.07
CA LEU A 49 5.15 -8.93 7.27
C LEU A 49 4.91 -7.47 7.63
N VAL A 50 4.87 -7.19 8.93
CA VAL A 50 4.66 -5.84 9.47
C VAL A 50 5.73 -5.56 10.50
N ASP A 51 6.43 -4.43 10.38
CA ASP A 51 7.38 -3.96 11.40
C ASP A 51 6.68 -3.08 12.44
N GLU A 52 5.78 -3.69 13.25
CA GLU A 52 4.94 -2.96 14.23
C GLU A 52 5.74 -2.17 15.28
N GLY A 53 7.00 -2.53 15.52
CA GLY A 53 7.88 -1.83 16.47
C GLY A 53 8.72 -0.70 15.87
N GLY A 54 8.87 -0.69 14.54
CA GLY A 54 9.77 0.21 13.83
C GLY A 54 9.09 1.24 12.92
N ASN A 55 7.88 0.94 12.42
CA ASN A 55 7.18 1.74 11.40
C ASN A 55 8.09 2.04 10.19
N ASP A 56 7.89 3.16 9.50
CA ASP A 56 8.65 3.51 8.29
C ASP A 56 10.16 3.68 8.55
N PRO A 57 10.62 4.35 9.63
CA PRO A 57 12.06 4.43 9.94
C PRO A 57 12.67 3.06 10.29
N GLY A 58 11.88 2.17 10.90
CA GLY A 58 12.29 0.79 11.18
C GLY A 58 12.49 -0.03 9.91
N VAL A 59 11.53 0.02 8.99
CA VAL A 59 11.66 -0.62 7.68
C VAL A 59 12.85 -0.05 6.91
N TYR A 60 13.05 1.27 6.92
CA TYR A 60 14.21 1.91 6.30
C TYR A 60 15.55 1.37 6.86
N THR A 61 15.64 1.22 8.17
CA THR A 61 16.90 0.80 8.81
C THR A 61 17.12 -0.72 8.74
N LYS A 62 16.07 -1.53 8.92
CA LYS A 62 16.15 -2.98 9.19
C LYS A 62 15.37 -3.86 8.22
N GLY A 63 14.69 -3.32 7.21
CA GLY A 63 13.86 -4.11 6.30
C GLY A 63 14.60 -5.26 5.62
N HIS A 64 15.88 -5.06 5.31
CA HIS A 64 16.77 -6.09 4.76
C HIS A 64 17.07 -7.25 5.75
N GLU A 65 17.12 -6.97 7.05
CA GLU A 65 17.29 -7.99 8.10
C GLU A 65 16.00 -8.80 8.27
N LEU A 66 14.84 -8.12 8.28
CA LEU A 66 13.52 -8.75 8.39
C LEU A 66 13.22 -9.69 7.22
N LEU A 67 13.67 -9.34 6.01
CA LEU A 67 13.47 -10.15 4.81
C LEU A 67 14.53 -11.21 4.57
N ARG A 68 15.64 -11.20 5.32
CA ARG A 68 16.73 -12.17 5.15
C ARG A 68 16.28 -13.63 5.30
N PRO A 69 15.44 -14.02 6.28
CA PRO A 69 14.96 -15.40 6.41
C PRO A 69 14.13 -15.88 5.21
N TYR A 70 13.56 -14.97 4.43
CA TYR A 70 12.64 -15.26 3.34
C TYR A 70 13.35 -15.52 2.00
N GLN A 71 14.66 -15.29 1.92
CA GLN A 71 15.47 -15.52 0.70
C GLN A 71 15.42 -16.97 0.21
N SER A 72 15.33 -17.94 1.14
CA SER A 72 15.28 -19.37 0.81
C SER A 72 13.87 -19.87 0.54
N SER A 73 12.84 -19.14 0.99
CA SER A 73 11.44 -19.57 0.94
C SER A 73 10.59 -18.80 -0.08
N HIS A 74 11.05 -17.66 -0.59
CA HIS A 74 10.30 -16.81 -1.53
C HIS A 74 11.11 -16.46 -2.78
N HIS A 75 10.42 -16.29 -3.90
CA HIS A 75 11.02 -15.89 -5.17
C HIS A 75 11.27 -14.38 -5.25
N ARG A 76 10.33 -13.58 -4.75
CA ARG A 76 10.39 -12.11 -4.80
C ARG A 76 10.17 -11.50 -3.41
N ALA A 77 10.71 -10.30 -3.19
CA ALA A 77 10.46 -9.51 -2.00
C ALA A 77 10.04 -8.09 -2.37
N LEU A 78 8.90 -7.66 -1.85
CA LEU A 78 8.36 -6.32 -2.00
C LEU A 78 8.42 -5.60 -0.65
N VAL A 79 8.98 -4.39 -0.63
CA VAL A 79 8.94 -3.50 0.55
C VAL A 79 8.08 -2.30 0.21
N VAL A 80 7.18 -1.91 1.10
CA VAL A 80 6.32 -0.73 0.93
C VAL A 80 6.29 0.09 2.22
N LEU A 81 6.56 1.38 2.11
CA LEU A 81 6.60 2.32 3.24
C LEU A 81 6.25 3.74 2.81
N ASP A 82 5.75 4.54 3.75
CA ASP A 82 5.52 5.98 3.57
C ASP A 82 6.85 6.68 3.75
N CYS A 83 7.17 7.65 2.88
CA CYS A 83 8.44 8.38 2.92
C CYS A 83 8.38 9.67 3.74
N GLU A 84 7.20 10.00 4.28
CA GLU A 84 6.96 11.23 5.02
C GLU A 84 7.08 11.01 6.54
N TRP A 85 8.26 11.29 7.08
CA TRP A 85 8.50 11.37 8.53
C TRP A 85 9.60 12.41 8.84
N GLU A 86 9.66 12.85 10.09
CA GLU A 86 10.66 13.82 10.53
C GLU A 86 12.09 13.27 10.37
N GLY A 87 12.93 13.96 9.60
CA GLY A 87 14.30 13.51 9.31
C GLY A 87 14.39 12.46 8.20
N SER A 88 13.31 12.22 7.44
CA SER A 88 13.35 11.40 6.23
C SER A 88 14.41 11.93 5.24
N PRO A 89 15.26 11.06 4.66
CA PRO A 89 16.23 11.47 3.64
C PRO A 89 15.58 11.66 2.26
N GLY A 90 14.26 11.49 2.14
CA GLY A 90 13.50 11.59 0.90
C GLY A 90 13.34 10.24 0.18
N LYS A 91 12.24 10.09 -0.57
CA LYS A 91 11.83 8.83 -1.20
C LYS A 91 12.95 8.16 -2.01
N ASP A 92 13.64 8.90 -2.88
CA ASP A 92 14.65 8.31 -3.77
C ASP A 92 15.82 7.72 -2.99
N ALA A 93 16.27 8.40 -1.93
CA ALA A 93 17.34 7.92 -1.06
C ALA A 93 16.92 6.68 -0.27
N ILE A 94 15.69 6.67 0.25
CA ILE A 94 15.10 5.53 0.96
C ILE A 94 15.04 4.30 0.06
N VAL A 95 14.44 4.45 -1.12
CA VAL A 95 14.26 3.36 -2.09
C VAL A 95 15.61 2.78 -2.51
N ALA A 96 16.59 3.65 -2.83
CA ALA A 96 17.92 3.23 -3.24
C ALA A 96 18.66 2.48 -2.13
N ASP A 97 18.64 3.00 -0.90
CA ASP A 97 19.36 2.41 0.23
C ASP A 97 18.77 1.05 0.67
N ILE A 98 17.44 0.95 0.80
CA ILE A 98 16.78 -0.33 1.13
C ILE A 98 17.07 -1.37 0.04
N THR A 99 16.98 -0.97 -1.24
CA THR A 99 17.27 -1.87 -2.37
C THR A 99 18.71 -2.38 -2.32
N ALA A 100 19.68 -1.48 -2.12
CA ALA A 100 21.09 -1.85 -2.02
C ALA A 100 21.34 -2.82 -0.86
N LYS A 101 20.73 -2.59 0.31
CA LYS A 101 20.85 -3.46 1.48
C LYS A 101 20.20 -4.84 1.26
N LEU A 102 19.06 -4.91 0.57
CA LEU A 102 18.42 -6.18 0.21
C LEU A 102 19.29 -7.02 -0.73
N VAL A 103 19.90 -6.38 -1.73
CA VAL A 103 20.81 -7.06 -2.66
C VAL A 103 22.07 -7.52 -1.92
N ALA A 104 22.67 -6.64 -1.12
CA ALA A 104 23.84 -6.98 -0.31
C ALA A 104 23.57 -8.11 0.71
N SER A 105 22.32 -8.26 1.17
CA SER A 105 21.95 -9.32 2.10
C SER A 105 21.73 -10.68 1.43
N GLY A 106 21.69 -10.75 0.09
CA GLY A 106 21.61 -12.00 -0.68
C GLY A 106 20.42 -12.13 -1.62
N TRP A 107 19.55 -11.12 -1.73
CA TRP A 107 18.50 -11.12 -2.75
C TRP A 107 19.06 -10.82 -4.13
N ALA A 108 18.48 -11.43 -5.17
CA ALA A 108 18.78 -11.05 -6.55
C ALA A 108 18.19 -9.65 -6.84
N VAL A 109 18.90 -8.85 -7.63
CA VAL A 109 18.49 -7.47 -7.95
C VAL A 109 17.13 -7.39 -8.64
N ASP A 110 16.80 -8.38 -9.49
CA ASP A 110 15.51 -8.46 -10.18
C ASP A 110 14.41 -9.06 -9.30
N ALA A 111 14.76 -9.64 -8.15
CA ALA A 111 13.85 -10.27 -7.21
C ALA A 111 13.31 -9.30 -6.14
N VAL A 112 13.79 -8.07 -6.10
CA VAL A 112 13.40 -7.11 -5.06
C VAL A 112 12.81 -5.84 -5.65
N LYS A 113 11.83 -5.27 -4.94
CA LYS A 113 11.30 -3.94 -5.24
C LYS A 113 10.99 -3.23 -3.94
N VAL A 114 11.36 -1.96 -3.87
CA VAL A 114 10.98 -1.05 -2.79
C VAL A 114 10.07 0.03 -3.37
N ILE A 115 8.90 0.22 -2.76
CA ILE A 115 7.91 1.22 -3.14
C ILE A 115 7.81 2.25 -2.03
N GLY A 116 8.33 3.45 -2.28
CA GLY A 116 8.16 4.60 -1.40
C GLY A 116 6.92 5.39 -1.78
N ILE A 117 6.00 5.57 -0.83
CA ILE A 117 4.77 6.35 -1.01
C ILE A 117 5.01 7.80 -0.58
N GLU A 118 4.57 8.74 -1.42
CA GLU A 118 4.58 10.18 -1.14
C GLU A 118 3.23 10.81 -1.55
N PRO A 119 2.56 11.57 -0.68
CA PRO A 119 2.94 11.82 0.72
C PRO A 119 2.85 10.54 1.59
N GLU A 120 1.76 9.78 1.44
CA GLU A 120 1.43 8.66 2.33
C GLU A 120 0.35 7.74 1.72
N LEU A 121 0.13 6.58 2.35
CA LEU A 121 -0.83 5.56 1.92
C LEU A 121 -2.26 6.09 1.72
N GLU A 122 -2.73 6.99 2.60
CA GLU A 122 -4.09 7.56 2.51
C GLU A 122 -4.37 8.20 1.15
N ASN A 123 -3.34 8.64 0.43
CA ASN A 123 -3.49 9.13 -0.94
C ASN A 123 -4.15 8.12 -1.88
N TRP A 124 -3.97 6.81 -1.66
CA TRP A 124 -4.56 5.76 -2.50
C TRP A 124 -6.05 5.55 -2.21
N LEU A 125 -6.51 5.94 -1.02
CA LEU A 125 -7.87 5.70 -0.53
C LEU A 125 -8.85 6.75 -1.05
N TRP A 126 -8.38 7.97 -1.32
CA TRP A 126 -9.21 9.06 -1.81
C TRP A 126 -9.55 8.88 -3.30
N GLN A 127 -10.73 8.31 -3.54
CA GLN A 127 -11.38 8.27 -4.84
C GLN A 127 -12.75 8.94 -4.70
N ASP A 128 -13.18 9.69 -5.72
CA ASP A 128 -14.52 10.30 -5.72
C ASP A 128 -15.59 9.22 -6.00
N LYS A 129 -15.90 8.46 -4.94
CA LYS A 129 -16.73 7.26 -4.99
C LYS A 129 -17.61 7.15 -3.73
N PRO A 130 -18.87 6.71 -3.87
CA PRO A 130 -19.77 6.54 -2.73
C PRO A 130 -19.22 5.61 -1.64
N GLN A 131 -18.46 4.57 -2.01
CA GLN A 131 -17.90 3.59 -1.08
C GLN A 131 -16.96 4.22 -0.05
N VAL A 132 -16.23 5.29 -0.41
CA VAL A 132 -15.36 6.00 0.53
C VAL A 132 -16.19 6.66 1.63
N ALA A 133 -17.32 7.27 1.27
CA ALA A 133 -18.25 7.85 2.23
C ALA A 133 -18.90 6.80 3.13
N GLU A 134 -19.29 5.66 2.55
CA GLU A 134 -19.89 4.54 3.30
C GLU A 134 -18.93 3.97 4.35
N VAL A 135 -17.66 3.71 3.98
CA VAL A 135 -16.66 3.14 4.90
C VAL A 135 -16.29 4.12 6.01
N LEU A 136 -16.24 5.42 5.71
CA LEU A 136 -16.04 6.49 6.69
C LEU A 136 -17.32 6.82 7.50
N ARG A 137 -18.44 6.13 7.23
CA ARG A 137 -19.77 6.33 7.83
C ARG A 137 -20.29 7.76 7.70
N TYR A 138 -19.87 8.46 6.66
CA TYR A 138 -20.34 9.80 6.39
C TYR A 138 -21.76 9.74 5.78
N LYS A 139 -22.73 10.39 6.43
CA LYS A 139 -24.15 10.43 6.03
C LYS A 139 -24.70 11.86 6.00
N GLY A 140 -23.93 12.79 5.45
CA GLY A 140 -24.39 14.17 5.26
C GLY A 140 -25.37 14.31 4.09
N ASP A 141 -26.08 15.44 4.06
CA ASP A 141 -26.99 15.77 2.95
C ASP A 141 -26.24 16.00 1.63
N LYS A 142 -24.98 16.42 1.71
CA LYS A 142 -24.07 16.61 0.57
C LYS A 142 -23.18 15.38 0.39
N SER A 143 -22.62 15.23 -0.80
CA SER A 143 -21.58 14.21 -1.01
C SER A 143 -20.36 14.49 -0.14
N LEU A 144 -19.60 13.44 0.22
CA LEU A 144 -18.36 13.59 0.98
C LEU A 144 -17.36 14.53 0.27
N ARG A 145 -17.28 14.46 -1.07
CA ARG A 145 -16.44 15.33 -1.89
C ARG A 145 -16.80 16.81 -1.72
N GLN A 146 -18.09 17.14 -1.79
CA GLN A 146 -18.58 18.51 -1.59
C GLN A 146 -18.34 18.99 -0.16
N HIS A 147 -18.61 18.14 0.84
CA HIS A 147 -18.39 18.47 2.25
C HIS A 147 -16.93 18.81 2.56
N LEU A 148 -16.00 18.03 2.00
CA LEU A 148 -14.58 18.27 2.15
C LEU A 148 -14.12 19.52 1.39
N ALA A 149 -14.73 19.84 0.25
CA ALA A 149 -14.45 21.07 -0.49
C ALA A 149 -14.89 22.32 0.28
N GLU A 150 -16.11 22.33 0.79
CA GLU A 150 -16.65 23.45 1.58
C GLU A 150 -15.89 23.66 2.89
N SER A 151 -15.36 22.58 3.46
CA SER A 151 -14.57 22.61 4.69
C SER A 151 -13.08 22.89 4.45
N GLY A 152 -12.66 23.09 3.19
CA GLY A 152 -11.28 23.40 2.81
C GLY A 152 -10.29 22.22 2.86
N TRP A 153 -10.77 21.00 3.11
CA TRP A 153 -9.95 19.78 3.19
C TRP A 153 -9.65 19.17 1.82
N TRP A 154 -10.56 19.33 0.86
CA TRP A 154 -10.38 18.82 -0.50
C TRP A 154 -10.85 19.85 -1.53
N PRO A 155 -9.98 20.79 -1.95
CA PRO A 155 -10.32 21.79 -2.96
C PRO A 155 -10.95 21.19 -4.21
N ALA A 156 -11.88 21.91 -4.85
CA ALA A 156 -12.65 21.39 -5.98
C ALA A 156 -11.79 21.12 -7.22
N ASP A 157 -10.72 21.89 -7.39
CA ASP A 157 -9.72 21.78 -8.45
C ASP A 157 -8.63 20.73 -8.16
N ALA A 158 -8.53 20.25 -6.93
CA ALA A 158 -7.57 19.22 -6.54
C ALA A 158 -8.12 17.81 -6.82
N ALA A 159 -7.33 16.98 -7.51
CA ALA A 159 -7.70 15.59 -7.78
C ALA A 159 -7.88 14.76 -6.50
N LYS A 160 -7.15 15.12 -5.42
CA LYS A 160 -7.16 14.47 -4.10
C LYS A 160 -6.98 15.52 -2.98
N PRO A 161 -7.28 15.21 -1.71
CA PRO A 161 -7.00 16.12 -0.60
C PRO A 161 -5.50 16.43 -0.52
N PRO A 162 -5.09 17.70 -0.31
CA PRO A 162 -3.68 18.05 -0.13
C PRO A 162 -3.03 17.44 1.13
N ARG A 163 -3.86 17.07 2.11
CA ARG A 163 -3.50 16.43 3.38
C ARG A 163 -4.36 15.18 3.58
N PRO A 164 -4.04 14.07 2.91
CA PRO A 164 -4.89 12.88 2.82
C PRO A 164 -5.27 12.28 4.18
N LYS A 165 -4.31 12.10 5.08
CA LYS A 165 -4.52 11.50 6.40
C LYS A 165 -5.27 12.41 7.33
N GLU A 166 -4.91 13.69 7.40
CA GLU A 166 -5.61 14.64 8.27
C GLU A 166 -7.05 14.86 7.79
N ALA A 167 -7.30 14.85 6.47
CA ALA A 167 -8.66 14.85 5.94
C ALA A 167 -9.44 13.61 6.39
N ALA A 168 -8.82 12.43 6.40
CA ALA A 168 -9.48 11.18 6.80
C ALA A 168 -9.80 11.21 8.31
N GLU A 169 -8.83 11.61 9.11
CA GLU A 169 -8.99 11.79 10.55
C GLU A 169 -10.06 12.83 10.90
N TRP A 170 -10.14 13.91 10.13
CA TRP A 170 -11.16 14.94 10.31
C TRP A 170 -12.57 14.40 10.04
N VAL A 171 -12.75 13.56 9.02
CA VAL A 171 -14.03 12.88 8.76
C VAL A 171 -14.35 11.89 9.87
N LEU A 172 -13.39 11.05 10.29
CA LEU A 172 -13.57 10.05 11.35
C LEU A 172 -13.96 10.68 12.70
N LYS A 173 -13.38 11.85 13.02
CA LYS A 173 -13.76 12.63 14.21
C LYS A 173 -15.22 13.08 14.16
N GLN A 174 -15.71 13.52 13.00
CA GLN A 174 -17.12 13.92 12.83
C GLN A 174 -18.08 12.74 12.90
N THR A 175 -17.72 11.61 12.30
CA THR A 175 -18.55 10.40 12.31
C THR A 175 -18.41 9.59 13.61
N ARG A 176 -17.61 10.08 14.56
CA ARG A 176 -17.31 9.45 15.86
C ARG A 176 -16.83 8.01 15.70
N GLN A 177 -16.12 7.75 14.61
CA GLN A 177 -15.58 6.45 14.30
C GLN A 177 -14.11 6.43 14.74
N PRO A 178 -13.71 5.50 15.64
CA PRO A 178 -12.31 5.38 16.00
C PRO A 178 -11.49 4.93 14.78
N ARG A 179 -10.29 5.50 14.61
CA ARG A 179 -9.34 5.05 13.61
C ARG A 179 -8.98 3.59 13.89
N SER A 180 -9.05 2.75 12.87
CA SER A 180 -8.66 1.34 12.95
C SER A 180 -8.23 0.81 11.59
N SER A 181 -7.32 -0.16 11.57
CA SER A 181 -6.83 -0.82 10.36
C SER A 181 -7.96 -1.48 9.54
N ALA A 182 -9.07 -1.88 10.19
CA ALA A 182 -10.26 -2.40 9.52
C ALA A 182 -10.90 -1.40 8.54
N ILE A 183 -10.75 -0.09 8.77
CA ILE A 183 -11.23 0.96 7.84
C ILE A 183 -10.41 0.92 6.56
N TYR A 184 -9.09 0.85 6.69
CA TYR A 184 -8.14 0.76 5.58
C TYR A 184 -8.37 -0.49 4.75
N GLN A 185 -8.59 -1.64 5.40
CA GLN A 185 -8.93 -2.88 4.71
C GLN A 185 -10.18 -2.71 3.83
N LYS A 186 -11.26 -2.15 4.39
CA LYS A 186 -12.52 -1.94 3.66
C LYS A 186 -12.38 -0.93 2.53
N LEU A 187 -11.62 0.14 2.73
CA LEU A 187 -11.34 1.11 1.66
C LEU A 187 -10.57 0.44 0.52
N ALA A 188 -9.57 -0.38 0.85
CA ALA A 188 -8.74 -1.09 -0.12
C ALA A 188 -9.52 -2.09 -1.00
N GLU A 189 -10.58 -2.69 -0.45
CA GLU A 189 -11.50 -3.55 -1.19
C GLU A 189 -12.17 -2.82 -2.37
N HIS A 190 -12.25 -1.48 -2.33
CA HIS A 190 -12.90 -0.64 -3.35
C HIS A 190 -11.94 0.18 -4.22
N ILE A 191 -10.63 0.13 -3.95
CA ILE A 191 -9.62 0.84 -4.75
C ILE A 191 -9.64 0.32 -6.18
N SER A 192 -9.86 1.23 -7.14
CA SER A 192 -9.67 0.94 -8.56
C SER A 192 -8.32 1.43 -9.02
N ILE A 193 -7.62 0.61 -9.81
CA ILE A 193 -6.37 0.98 -10.48
C ILE A 193 -6.60 2.12 -11.48
N ARG A 194 -7.70 2.07 -12.24
CA ARG A 194 -8.03 3.12 -13.23
C ARG A 194 -8.26 4.49 -12.60
N GLY A 195 -8.65 4.53 -11.32
CA GLY A 195 -8.88 5.78 -10.58
C GLY A 195 -7.69 6.21 -9.72
N CYS A 196 -6.62 5.42 -9.62
CA CYS A 196 -5.46 5.74 -8.81
C CYS A 196 -4.37 6.36 -9.70
N THR A 197 -4.24 7.68 -9.66
CA THR A 197 -3.19 8.44 -10.37
C THR A 197 -1.88 8.53 -9.59
N ASP A 198 -1.73 7.75 -8.52
CA ASP A 198 -0.57 7.79 -7.65
C ASP A 198 0.64 7.09 -8.28
N SER A 199 1.82 7.71 -8.15
CA SER A 199 3.05 7.19 -8.75
C SER A 199 3.51 5.89 -8.10
N ALA A 200 3.44 5.80 -6.76
CA ALA A 200 3.85 4.61 -6.01
C ALA A 200 2.89 3.44 -6.28
N PHE A 201 1.59 3.71 -6.41
CA PHE A 201 0.63 2.70 -6.82
C PHE A 201 0.88 2.21 -8.25
N SER A 202 1.18 3.13 -9.18
CA SER A 202 1.52 2.78 -10.57
C SER A 202 2.79 1.94 -10.65
N GLU A 203 3.78 2.25 -9.82
CA GLU A 203 5.04 1.51 -9.72
C GLU A 203 4.85 0.11 -9.13
N LEU A 204 4.03 -0.01 -8.07
CA LEU A 204 3.63 -1.29 -7.50
C LEU A 204 2.95 -2.16 -8.56
N HIS A 205 1.97 -1.59 -9.27
CA HIS A 205 1.24 -2.27 -10.34
C HIS A 205 2.16 -2.76 -11.47
N ALA A 206 3.05 -1.88 -11.96
CA ALA A 206 4.03 -2.25 -12.99
C ALA A 206 4.96 -3.38 -12.52
N THR A 207 5.38 -3.35 -11.26
CA THR A 207 6.23 -4.39 -10.67
C THR A 207 5.50 -5.73 -10.62
N LEU A 208 4.25 -5.76 -10.15
CA LEU A 208 3.46 -7.00 -10.06
C LEU A 208 3.16 -7.57 -11.46
N LEU A 209 2.90 -6.72 -12.45
CA LEU A 209 2.77 -7.13 -13.85
C LEU A 209 4.05 -7.76 -14.41
N GLN A 210 5.20 -7.16 -14.11
CA GLN A 210 6.49 -7.68 -14.55
C GLN A 210 6.84 -9.02 -13.90
N TRP A 211 6.56 -9.17 -12.60
CA TRP A 211 6.86 -10.39 -11.86
C TRP A 211 5.87 -11.53 -12.15
N PHE A 212 4.62 -11.19 -12.45
CA PHE A 212 3.53 -12.13 -12.68
C PHE A 212 2.78 -11.78 -13.97
N PRO A 213 3.42 -11.87 -15.15
CA PRO A 213 2.79 -11.52 -16.41
C PRO A 213 1.59 -12.44 -16.69
N GLN A 214 0.54 -11.92 -17.31
CA GLN A 214 -0.50 -12.78 -17.86
C GLN A 214 0.12 -13.75 -18.86
N GLU A 215 -0.25 -15.02 -18.79
CA GLU A 215 0.07 -15.96 -19.86
C GLU A 215 -0.49 -15.37 -21.16
N ALA A 216 0.40 -15.08 -22.11
CA ALA A 216 -0.03 -14.74 -23.45
C ALA A 216 -0.83 -15.94 -23.96
N VAL A 217 -2.09 -15.73 -24.31
CA VAL A 217 -2.86 -16.73 -25.05
C VAL A 217 -2.12 -16.91 -26.38
N ALA A 218 -1.34 -17.99 -26.47
CA ALA A 218 -0.62 -18.38 -27.67
C ALA A 218 -1.59 -18.90 -28.75
#